data_AF-A0A6G7J462-F1
#
_entry.id   AF-A0A6G7J462-F1
#
_cell.length_a   1.000
_cell.length_b   1.000
_cell.length_c   1.000
_cell.angle_alpha   90.00
_cell.angle_beta   90.00
_cell.angle_gamma   90.00
#
_symmetry.space_group_name_H-M   'P 1'
#
loop_
_entity.id
_entity.type
_entity.pdbx_description
1 polymer ?
#
loop_
_entity_poly.entity_id
_entity_poly.type
_entity_poly.pdbx_seq_one_letter_code
_entity_poly.pdbx_strand_id
1 'polypeptide(L)'
;MKRLLLCVLVFQLVGCAELQQVVNQLPQGTTGIGNDQIAQGLREALNMGIEKQVEKLTSENGFYRNELVKILLPEELQKVDKTLRDVGLSSLADEGLRIINRAAEDAVGEATPIFVDAVKGITFNDAKQILLGNDNAATQYLQRATKTQLYNKFNPIIKNSFQKVGADQIWSNIITKYNSLPLTNDVNPDLTDYTTNEALEGVYTMIAVEEKEIRTKVSSRTTDLLKKVFALQD
;
A
#
# COMPACT_ATOMS: atom_id res chain seq x y z
N MET A 1 -58.41 -16.47 -36.91
CA MET A 1 -57.38 -15.83 -36.04
C MET A 1 -56.88 -16.69 -34.88
N LYS A 2 -57.69 -17.55 -34.23
CA LYS A 2 -57.22 -18.44 -33.15
C LYS A 2 -56.24 -19.55 -33.58
N ARG A 3 -56.33 -20.06 -34.82
CA ARG A 3 -55.42 -21.10 -35.35
C ARG A 3 -54.05 -20.58 -35.79
N LEU A 4 -53.95 -19.31 -36.15
CA LEU A 4 -52.68 -18.68 -36.56
C LEU A 4 -51.83 -18.28 -35.34
N LEU A 5 -52.48 -17.92 -34.23
CA LEU A 5 -51.80 -17.60 -32.96
C LEU A 5 -51.14 -18.83 -32.30
N LEU A 6 -51.70 -20.02 -32.52
CA LEU A 6 -51.17 -21.27 -31.95
C LEU A 6 -49.85 -21.69 -32.61
N CYS A 7 -49.65 -21.39 -33.89
CA CYS A 7 -48.43 -21.75 -34.62
C CYS A 7 -47.22 -20.85 -34.28
N VAL A 8 -47.46 -19.58 -33.90
CA VAL A 8 -46.39 -18.64 -33.49
C VAL A 8 -45.87 -18.95 -32.08
N LEU A 9 -46.73 -19.49 -31.20
CA LEU A 9 -46.38 -19.85 -29.82
C LEU A 9 -45.55 -21.14 -29.74
N VAL A 10 -45.73 -22.07 -30.69
CA VAL A 10 -44.93 -23.31 -30.77
C VAL A 10 -43.52 -23.04 -31.29
N PHE A 11 -43.33 -22.03 -32.15
CA PHE A 11 -42.01 -21.67 -32.69
C PHE A 11 -41.07 -21.03 -31.64
N GLN A 12 -41.64 -20.42 -30.58
CA GLN A 12 -40.87 -19.83 -29.47
C GLN A 12 -40.34 -20.88 -28.48
N LEU A 13 -40.88 -22.11 -28.50
CA LEU A 13 -40.47 -23.17 -27.57
C LEU A 13 -39.38 -24.10 -28.14
N VAL A 14 -39.20 -24.14 -29.46
CA VAL A 14 -38.15 -24.96 -30.12
C VAL A 14 -36.80 -24.22 -30.18
N GLY A 15 -36.80 -22.88 -30.19
CA GLY A 15 -35.57 -22.10 -30.21
C GLY A 15 -34.71 -22.20 -28.94
N CYS A 16 -35.33 -22.45 -27.77
CA CYS A 16 -34.60 -22.56 -26.51
C CYS A 16 -33.80 -23.86 -26.39
N ALA A 17 -34.25 -24.97 -27.00
CA ALA A 17 -33.56 -26.25 -26.89
C ALA A 17 -32.25 -26.29 -27.69
N GLU A 18 -32.25 -25.72 -28.90
CA GLU A 18 -31.07 -25.62 -29.75
C GLU A 18 -30.05 -24.60 -29.19
N LEU A 19 -30.51 -23.47 -28.64
CA LEU A 19 -29.62 -22.48 -28.01
C LEU A 19 -28.91 -23.07 -26.78
N GLN A 20 -29.60 -23.91 -26.00
CA GLN A 20 -29.01 -24.59 -24.84
C GLN A 20 -27.92 -25.60 -25.25
N GLN A 21 -28.09 -26.25 -26.41
CA GLN A 21 -27.09 -27.16 -26.98
C GLN A 21 -25.87 -26.41 -27.51
N VAL A 22 -26.06 -25.24 -28.13
CA VAL A 22 -24.96 -24.35 -28.54
C VAL A 22 -24.23 -23.77 -27.33
N VAL A 23 -24.93 -23.42 -26.24
CA VAL A 23 -24.31 -23.01 -24.96
C VAL A 23 -23.52 -24.15 -24.31
N ASN A 24 -23.96 -25.40 -24.46
CA ASN A 24 -23.25 -26.58 -23.95
C ASN A 24 -22.15 -27.11 -24.89
N GLN A 25 -22.10 -26.62 -26.14
CA GLN A 25 -21.03 -26.88 -27.12
C GLN A 25 -20.00 -25.74 -27.17
N LEU A 26 -20.20 -24.66 -26.40
CA LEU A 26 -19.11 -23.76 -26.08
C LEU A 26 -18.04 -24.57 -25.34
N PRO A 27 -16.77 -24.52 -25.75
CA PRO A 27 -15.73 -25.26 -25.08
C PRO A 27 -15.65 -24.80 -23.63
N GLN A 28 -16.03 -25.64 -22.67
CA GLN A 28 -15.72 -25.46 -21.24
C GLN A 28 -14.22 -25.68 -20.95
N GLY A 29 -13.37 -25.39 -21.92
CA GLY A 29 -11.94 -25.61 -21.87
C GLY A 29 -11.29 -25.09 -23.13
N THR A 30 -11.03 -23.78 -23.20
CA THR A 30 -9.72 -23.15 -23.50
C THR A 30 -9.90 -21.65 -23.77
N THR A 31 -8.89 -20.86 -23.37
CA THR A 31 -8.61 -19.43 -23.69
C THR A 31 -9.27 -18.30 -22.87
N GLY A 32 -9.51 -18.50 -21.58
CA GLY A 32 -9.76 -17.40 -20.64
C GLY A 32 -9.11 -17.73 -19.29
N ILE A 33 -8.45 -16.75 -18.66
CA ILE A 33 -7.92 -16.93 -17.30
C ILE A 33 -9.10 -17.24 -16.39
N GLY A 34 -9.05 -18.37 -15.67
CA GLY A 34 -10.08 -18.71 -14.70
C GLY A 34 -10.13 -17.65 -13.60
N ASN A 35 -11.32 -17.36 -13.07
CA ASN A 35 -11.53 -16.40 -11.98
C ASN A 35 -10.56 -16.60 -10.79
N ASP A 36 -10.23 -17.85 -10.48
CA ASP A 36 -9.25 -18.21 -9.43
C ASP A 36 -7.81 -17.88 -9.81
N GLN A 37 -7.46 -18.00 -11.09
CA GLN A 37 -6.13 -17.64 -11.60
C GLN A 37 -5.91 -16.12 -11.55
N ILE A 38 -6.96 -15.31 -11.72
CA ILE A 38 -6.89 -13.84 -11.53
C ILE A 38 -6.53 -13.49 -10.10
N ALA A 39 -7.25 -14.06 -9.13
CA ALA A 39 -6.99 -13.82 -7.72
C ALA A 39 -5.59 -14.31 -7.32
N GLN A 40 -5.16 -15.49 -7.78
CA GLN A 40 -3.82 -16.02 -7.51
C GLN A 40 -2.73 -15.13 -8.09
N GLY A 41 -2.86 -14.71 -9.36
CA GLY A 41 -1.87 -13.86 -10.01
C GLY A 41 -1.73 -12.49 -9.35
N LEU A 42 -2.86 -11.89 -8.98
CA LEU A 42 -2.85 -10.63 -8.25
C LEU A 42 -2.16 -10.78 -6.89
N ARG A 43 -2.48 -11.83 -6.13
CA ARG A 43 -1.84 -12.08 -4.82
C ARG A 43 -0.33 -12.30 -4.96
N GLU A 44 0.09 -13.03 -5.98
CA GLU A 44 1.51 -13.23 -6.30
C GLU A 44 2.21 -11.88 -6.59
N ALA A 45 1.62 -11.02 -7.42
CA ALA A 45 2.10 -9.65 -7.67
C ALA A 45 2.34 -8.90 -6.37
N LEU A 46 1.31 -8.90 -5.53
CA LEU A 46 1.28 -8.09 -4.32
C LEU A 46 2.31 -8.59 -3.33
N ASN A 47 2.43 -9.90 -3.12
CA ASN A 47 3.45 -10.45 -2.25
C ASN A 47 4.86 -10.08 -2.72
N MET A 48 5.18 -10.27 -4.00
CA MET A 48 6.49 -9.93 -4.54
C MET A 48 6.78 -8.43 -4.41
N GLY A 49 5.80 -7.58 -4.73
CA GLY A 49 5.94 -6.13 -4.65
C GLY A 49 6.11 -5.64 -3.21
N ILE A 50 5.34 -6.21 -2.27
CA ILE A 50 5.46 -5.94 -0.84
C ILE A 50 6.84 -6.34 -0.33
N GLU A 51 7.29 -7.58 -0.59
CA GLU A 51 8.59 -8.07 -0.13
C GLU A 51 9.72 -7.16 -0.61
N LYS A 52 9.75 -6.84 -1.91
CA LYS A 52 10.74 -5.97 -2.53
C LYS A 52 10.76 -4.57 -1.91
N GLN A 53 9.58 -3.97 -1.70
CA GLN A 53 9.50 -2.59 -1.20
C GLN A 53 9.77 -2.51 0.30
N VAL A 54 9.31 -3.48 1.09
CA VAL A 54 9.62 -3.57 2.51
C VAL A 54 11.12 -3.80 2.72
N GLU A 55 11.75 -4.71 1.99
CA GLU A 55 13.21 -4.95 2.04
C GLU A 55 14.02 -3.69 1.72
N LYS A 56 13.56 -2.92 0.72
CA LYS A 56 14.19 -1.64 0.37
C LYS A 56 14.10 -0.63 1.52
N LEU A 57 12.98 -0.59 2.24
CA LEU A 57 12.74 0.35 3.33
C LEU A 57 13.42 -0.05 4.64
N THR A 58 13.66 -1.34 4.87
CA THR A 58 14.37 -1.85 6.05
C THR A 58 15.88 -1.74 5.94
N SER A 59 16.38 -1.66 4.70
CA SER A 59 17.79 -1.48 4.41
C SER A 59 18.33 -0.18 5.01
N GLU A 60 19.65 -0.15 5.26
CA GLU A 60 20.29 1.06 5.78
C GLU A 60 20.07 2.25 4.83
N ASN A 61 19.48 3.33 5.33
CA ASN A 61 19.09 4.51 4.55
C ASN A 61 17.89 4.29 3.59
N GLY A 62 17.13 3.21 3.79
CA GLY A 62 15.89 2.90 3.05
C GLY A 62 14.83 3.99 3.18
N PHE A 63 14.82 4.72 4.30
CA PHE A 63 14.07 5.96 4.49
C PHE A 63 14.97 7.18 4.33
N TYR A 64 16.09 7.25 5.06
CA TYR A 64 16.84 8.51 5.22
C TYR A 64 17.37 9.11 3.89
N ARG A 65 17.69 8.26 2.90
CA ARG A 65 18.16 8.67 1.56
C ARG A 65 17.12 8.48 0.46
N ASN A 66 15.90 8.07 0.80
CA ASN A 66 14.84 7.86 -0.15
C ASN A 66 13.91 9.07 -0.19
N GLU A 67 14.06 9.92 -1.20
CA GLU A 67 13.34 11.20 -1.32
C GLU A 67 11.81 11.06 -1.32
N LEU A 68 11.27 9.88 -1.66
CA LEU A 68 9.82 9.65 -1.68
C LEU A 68 9.23 9.46 -0.29
N VAL A 69 10.02 9.00 0.67
CA VAL A 69 9.52 8.53 1.97
C VAL A 69 10.36 8.97 3.15
N LYS A 70 11.45 9.71 2.90
CA LYS A 70 12.28 10.29 3.95
C LYS A 70 11.38 11.06 4.91
N ILE A 71 11.38 10.63 6.16
CA ILE A 71 10.60 11.29 7.20
C ILE A 71 11.28 12.62 7.49
N LEU A 72 10.57 13.69 7.16
CA LEU A 72 10.98 15.05 7.49
C LEU A 72 10.45 15.42 8.87
N LEU A 73 10.86 16.60 9.33
CA LEU A 73 10.17 17.22 10.45
C LEU A 73 8.79 17.74 9.97
N PRO A 74 7.79 17.77 10.86
CA PRO A 74 6.53 18.49 10.64
C PRO A 74 6.79 19.88 10.04
N GLU A 75 5.92 20.33 9.14
CA GLU A 75 6.10 21.57 8.38
C GLU A 75 6.38 22.78 9.29
N GLU A 76 5.72 22.80 10.45
CA GLU A 76 5.87 23.80 11.50
C GLU A 76 7.30 23.87 12.06
N LEU A 77 8.00 22.74 12.11
CA LEU A 77 9.34 22.60 12.65
C LEU A 77 10.44 22.72 11.60
N GLN A 78 10.11 22.71 10.31
CA GLN A 78 11.10 22.94 9.26
C GLN A 78 11.75 24.33 9.36
N LYS A 79 11.02 25.33 9.90
CA LYS A 79 11.60 26.65 10.21
C LYS A 79 12.63 26.58 11.35
N VAL A 80 12.38 25.72 12.33
CA VAL A 80 13.32 25.48 13.45
C VAL A 80 14.57 24.79 12.93
N ASP A 81 14.43 23.76 12.11
CA ASP A 81 15.54 23.10 11.41
C ASP A 81 16.38 24.09 10.61
N LYS A 82 15.74 24.92 9.79
CA LYS A 82 16.42 25.97 9.03
C LYS A 82 17.21 26.91 9.94
N THR A 83 16.61 27.36 11.04
CA THR A 83 17.28 28.25 11.99
C THR A 83 18.50 27.58 12.62
N LEU A 84 18.40 26.31 13.02
CA LEU A 84 19.54 25.54 13.54
C LEU A 84 20.67 25.48 12.52
N ARG A 85 20.34 25.28 11.23
CA ARG A 85 21.34 25.28 10.15
C ARG A 85 21.97 26.66 9.97
N ASP A 86 21.17 27.72 9.95
CA ASP A 86 21.63 29.10 9.75
C ASP A 86 22.61 29.58 10.85
N VAL A 87 22.48 29.06 12.07
CA VAL A 87 23.38 29.36 13.20
C VAL A 87 24.58 28.40 13.32
N GLY A 88 24.80 27.53 12.33
CA GLY A 88 25.93 26.61 12.27
C GLY A 88 25.75 25.27 13.00
N LEU A 89 24.52 24.91 13.39
CA LEU A 89 24.17 23.64 14.05
C LEU A 89 23.60 22.59 13.07
N SER A 90 24.03 22.62 11.81
CA SER A 90 23.52 21.68 10.79
C SER A 90 23.74 20.21 11.13
N SER A 91 24.85 19.87 11.79
CA SER A 91 25.14 18.50 12.21
C SER A 91 24.12 17.95 13.20
N LEU A 92 23.62 18.80 14.11
CA LEU A 92 22.60 18.41 15.08
C LEU A 92 21.24 18.21 14.41
N ALA A 93 20.90 19.08 13.47
CA ALA A 93 19.69 18.97 12.67
C ALA A 93 19.69 17.66 11.83
N ASP A 94 20.81 17.33 11.20
CA ASP A 94 20.99 16.08 10.44
C ASP A 94 20.95 14.84 11.34
N GLU A 95 21.53 14.92 12.54
CA GLU A 95 21.48 13.85 13.53
C GLU A 95 20.03 13.51 13.91
N GLY A 96 19.22 14.53 14.23
CA GLY A 96 17.81 14.37 14.58
C GLY A 96 16.99 13.71 13.47
N LEU A 97 17.11 14.21 12.23
CA LEU A 97 16.43 13.62 11.08
C LEU A 97 16.85 12.16 10.86
N ARG A 98 18.14 11.86 11.00
CA ARG A 98 18.64 10.49 10.82
C ARG A 98 18.13 9.55 11.92
N ILE A 99 17.99 10.00 13.17
CA ILE A 99 17.39 9.18 14.25
C ILE A 99 15.94 8.82 13.94
N ILE A 100 15.14 9.78 13.47
CA ILE A 100 13.73 9.57 13.09
C ILE A 100 13.63 8.51 11.98
N ASN A 101 14.42 8.68 10.92
CA ASN A 101 14.39 7.76 9.79
C ASN A 101 14.95 6.38 10.16
N ARG A 102 15.98 6.30 11.01
CA ARG A 102 16.51 5.02 11.49
C ARG A 102 15.48 4.23 12.29
N ALA A 103 14.72 4.91 13.15
CA ALA A 103 13.66 4.29 13.93
C ALA A 103 12.54 3.72 13.02
N ALA A 104 12.23 4.39 11.91
CA ALA A 104 11.30 3.88 10.91
C ALA A 104 11.87 2.65 10.17
N GLU A 105 13.14 2.71 9.74
CA GLU A 105 13.85 1.58 9.10
C GLU A 105 13.82 0.32 10.00
N ASP A 106 14.06 0.48 11.30
CA ASP A 106 14.01 -0.61 12.29
C ASP A 106 12.60 -1.23 12.40
N ALA A 107 11.54 -0.42 12.32
CA ALA A 107 10.16 -0.86 12.53
C ALA A 107 9.54 -1.54 11.30
N VAL A 108 9.87 -1.06 10.10
CA VAL A 108 9.27 -1.54 8.85
C VAL A 108 9.58 -3.01 8.55
N GLY A 109 10.60 -3.59 9.19
CA GLY A 109 10.95 -5.01 9.05
C GLY A 109 9.84 -5.96 9.46
N GLU A 110 8.92 -5.50 10.29
CA GLU A 110 7.79 -6.29 10.77
C GLU A 110 6.56 -6.24 9.85
N ALA A 111 6.63 -5.47 8.75
CA ALA A 111 5.48 -5.23 7.89
C ALA A 111 5.11 -6.43 7.01
N THR A 112 6.12 -7.14 6.48
CA THR A 112 5.95 -8.25 5.54
C THR A 112 4.93 -9.29 5.99
N PRO A 113 5.01 -9.88 7.21
CA PRO A 113 4.04 -10.90 7.61
C PRO A 113 2.59 -10.38 7.69
N ILE A 114 2.40 -9.11 8.08
CA ILE A 114 1.06 -8.50 8.18
C ILE A 114 0.47 -8.28 6.79
N PHE A 115 1.28 -7.82 5.85
CA PHE A 115 0.84 -7.67 4.46
C PHE A 115 0.56 -9.00 3.77
N VAL A 116 1.44 -9.99 3.94
CA VAL A 116 1.24 -11.33 3.36
C VAL A 116 -0.05 -11.95 3.89
N ASP A 117 -0.38 -11.76 5.16
CA ASP A 117 -1.67 -12.21 5.72
C ASP A 117 -2.86 -11.49 5.09
N ALA A 118 -2.79 -10.17 4.94
CA ALA A 118 -3.83 -9.39 4.25
C ALA A 118 -4.00 -9.81 2.78
N VAL A 119 -2.91 -10.10 2.06
CA VAL A 119 -2.95 -10.59 0.68
C VAL A 119 -3.59 -11.98 0.60
N LYS A 120 -3.32 -12.87 1.55
CA LYS A 120 -4.00 -14.18 1.64
C LYS A 120 -5.52 -14.02 1.82
N GLY A 121 -5.93 -12.98 2.55
CA GLY A 121 -7.34 -12.63 2.79
C GLY A 121 -8.09 -12.02 1.60
N ILE A 122 -7.42 -11.67 0.50
CA ILE A 122 -8.05 -11.08 -0.69
C ILE A 122 -9.08 -12.05 -1.26
N THR A 123 -10.36 -11.68 -1.27
CA THR A 123 -11.41 -12.49 -1.90
C THR A 123 -11.40 -12.32 -3.41
N PHE A 124 -12.16 -13.14 -4.13
CA PHE A 124 -12.34 -12.96 -5.57
C PHE A 124 -12.92 -11.57 -5.92
N ASN A 125 -13.89 -11.10 -5.14
CA ASN A 125 -14.49 -9.78 -5.38
C ASN A 125 -13.47 -8.66 -5.14
N ASP A 126 -12.64 -8.76 -4.10
CA ASP A 126 -11.55 -7.83 -3.86
C ASP A 126 -10.57 -7.83 -5.03
N ALA A 127 -10.17 -9.02 -5.52
CA ALA A 127 -9.25 -9.14 -6.64
C ALA A 127 -9.77 -8.47 -7.91
N LYS A 128 -11.07 -8.65 -8.21
CA LYS A 128 -11.73 -7.98 -9.33
C LYS A 128 -11.78 -6.46 -9.15
N GLN A 129 -12.11 -5.98 -7.95
CA GLN A 129 -12.15 -4.55 -7.64
C GLN A 129 -10.77 -3.91 -7.72
N ILE A 130 -9.74 -4.61 -7.26
CA ILE A 130 -8.35 -4.15 -7.36
C ILE A 130 -7.95 -4.10 -8.84
N LEU A 131 -8.16 -5.16 -9.61
CA LEU A 131 -7.76 -5.22 -11.02
C LEU A 131 -8.42 -4.11 -11.85
N LEU A 132 -9.74 -3.92 -11.69
CA LEU A 132 -10.53 -2.94 -12.45
C LEU A 132 -10.56 -1.54 -11.81
N GLY A 133 -9.91 -1.37 -10.67
CA GLY A 133 -9.87 -0.12 -9.93
C GLY A 133 -8.83 0.86 -10.46
N ASN A 134 -8.68 1.98 -9.75
CA ASN A 134 -7.66 2.98 -10.04
C ASN A 134 -6.23 2.43 -9.85
N ASP A 135 -5.24 3.21 -10.26
CA ASP A 135 -3.82 2.83 -10.21
C ASP A 135 -3.27 2.48 -8.82
N ASN A 136 -3.99 2.83 -7.75
CA ASN A 136 -3.64 2.57 -6.36
C ASN A 136 -4.66 1.67 -5.61
N ALA A 137 -5.53 0.95 -6.32
CA ALA A 137 -6.60 0.17 -5.72
C ALA A 137 -6.09 -0.92 -4.77
N ALA A 138 -4.98 -1.58 -5.09
CA ALA A 138 -4.38 -2.58 -4.22
C ALA A 138 -3.79 -1.93 -2.96
N THR A 139 -3.13 -0.78 -3.13
CA THR A 139 -2.58 0.00 -2.01
C THR A 139 -3.67 0.42 -1.04
N GLN A 140 -4.80 0.94 -1.53
CA GLN A 140 -5.93 1.33 -0.70
C GLN A 140 -6.53 0.13 0.05
N TYR A 141 -6.63 -1.02 -0.60
CA TYR A 141 -7.05 -2.26 0.05
C TYR A 141 -6.12 -2.62 1.20
N LEU A 142 -4.81 -2.67 0.93
CA LEU A 142 -3.80 -3.04 1.93
C LEU A 142 -3.79 -2.04 3.09
N GLN A 143 -3.87 -0.74 2.82
CA GLN A 143 -3.93 0.29 3.85
C GLN A 143 -5.12 0.07 4.79
N ARG A 144 -6.33 -0.14 4.24
CA ARG A 144 -7.52 -0.41 5.05
C ARG A 144 -7.40 -1.72 5.85
N ALA A 145 -6.79 -2.75 5.28
CA ALA A 145 -6.68 -4.07 5.91
C ALA A 145 -5.59 -4.14 7.00
N THR A 146 -4.53 -3.32 6.89
CA THR A 146 -3.30 -3.51 7.68
C THR A 146 -2.95 -2.35 8.60
N LYS A 147 -3.47 -1.12 8.38
CA LYS A 147 -3.04 0.10 9.10
C LYS A 147 -2.99 -0.05 10.62
N THR A 148 -4.07 -0.55 11.24
CA THR A 148 -4.12 -0.71 12.69
C THR A 148 -3.10 -1.73 13.21
N GLN A 149 -2.95 -2.85 12.51
CA GLN A 149 -2.02 -3.91 12.90
C GLN A 149 -0.56 -3.45 12.77
N LEU A 150 -0.24 -2.78 11.66
CA LEU A 150 1.09 -2.22 11.42
C LEU A 150 1.40 -1.12 12.44
N TYR A 151 0.47 -0.21 12.73
CA TYR A 151 0.64 0.82 13.76
C TYR A 151 1.00 0.19 15.12
N ASN A 152 0.19 -0.79 15.55
CA ASN A 152 0.40 -1.48 16.83
C ASN A 152 1.74 -2.22 16.90
N LYS A 153 2.27 -2.64 15.75
CA LYS A 153 3.55 -3.33 15.66
C LYS A 153 4.74 -2.37 15.59
N PHE A 154 4.61 -1.28 14.83
CA PHE A 154 5.67 -0.30 14.61
C PHE A 154 5.91 0.59 15.83
N ASN A 155 4.83 1.09 16.44
CA ASN A 155 4.90 2.05 17.53
C ASN A 155 5.83 1.60 18.69
N PRO A 156 5.72 0.39 19.25
CA PRO A 156 6.62 -0.04 20.33
C PRO A 156 8.08 -0.16 19.89
N ILE A 157 8.35 -0.49 18.62
CA ILE A 157 9.73 -0.60 18.10
C ILE A 157 10.35 0.79 17.98
N ILE A 158 9.61 1.72 17.37
CA ILE A 158 10.02 3.13 17.22
C ILE A 158 10.25 3.75 18.60
N LYS A 159 9.34 3.52 19.54
CA LYS A 159 9.47 3.99 20.93
C LYS A 159 10.77 3.50 21.56
N ASN A 160 11.08 2.21 21.41
CA ASN A 160 12.31 1.64 21.94
C ASN A 160 13.55 2.26 21.26
N SER A 161 13.52 2.54 19.96
CA SER A 161 14.62 3.20 19.25
C SER A 161 14.84 4.63 19.76
N PHE A 162 13.78 5.39 20.06
CA PHE A 162 13.90 6.73 20.62
C PHE A 162 14.36 6.75 22.07
N GLN A 163 13.87 5.82 22.91
CA GLN A 163 14.27 5.74 24.32
C GLN A 163 15.75 5.43 24.50
N LYS A 164 16.36 4.63 23.60
CA LYS A 164 17.80 4.34 23.63
C LYS A 164 18.67 5.58 23.48
N VAL A 165 18.17 6.62 22.82
CA VAL A 165 18.91 7.85 22.51
C VAL A 165 18.31 9.09 23.19
N GLY A 166 17.26 8.93 24.00
CA GLY A 166 16.57 10.02 24.71
C GLY A 166 15.83 11.02 23.80
N ALA A 167 15.51 10.63 22.56
CA ALA A 167 14.90 11.54 21.58
C ALA A 167 13.45 11.93 21.94
N ASP A 168 12.71 11.03 22.58
CA ASP A 168 11.32 11.23 22.98
C ASP A 168 11.15 12.38 23.99
N GLN A 169 11.99 12.41 25.02
CA GLN A 169 11.93 13.45 26.04
C GLN A 169 12.39 14.82 25.51
N ILE A 170 13.43 14.83 24.68
CA ILE A 170 13.93 16.06 24.05
C ILE A 170 12.84 16.66 23.15
N TRP A 171 12.23 15.83 22.29
CA TRP A 171 11.15 16.25 21.42
C TRP A 171 9.97 16.82 22.20
N SER A 172 9.43 16.06 23.15
CA SER A 172 8.25 16.46 23.90
C SER A 172 8.45 17.82 24.60
N ASN A 173 9.63 18.06 25.18
CA ASN A 173 9.97 19.33 25.81
C ASN A 173 10.01 20.50 24.81
N ILE A 174 10.64 20.30 23.65
CA ILE A 174 10.74 21.32 22.61
C ILE A 174 9.35 21.65 22.04
N ILE A 175 8.56 20.63 21.69
CA ILE A 175 7.25 20.80 21.07
C ILE A 175 6.23 21.36 22.03
N THR A 176 6.19 20.91 23.28
CA THR A 176 5.30 21.49 24.28
C THR A 176 5.60 22.98 24.48
N LYS A 177 6.87 23.37 24.46
CA LYS A 177 7.25 24.78 24.54
C LYS A 177 6.86 25.55 23.29
N TYR A 178 7.08 24.99 22.10
CA TYR A 178 6.68 25.57 20.82
C TYR A 178 5.16 25.80 20.75
N ASN A 179 4.35 24.78 21.05
CA ASN A 179 2.88 24.87 21.05
C ASN A 179 2.34 25.86 22.10
N SER A 180 3.11 26.19 23.15
CA SER A 180 2.71 27.21 24.13
C SER A 180 2.87 28.66 23.64
N LEU A 181 3.49 28.87 22.48
CA LEU A 181 3.68 30.21 21.90
C LEU A 181 2.39 30.69 21.22
N PRO A 182 2.02 31.97 21.36
CA PRO A 182 0.90 32.52 20.60
C PRO A 182 1.26 32.61 19.11
N LEU A 183 0.28 32.42 18.23
CA LEU A 183 0.39 32.52 16.76
C LEU A 183 1.21 31.39 16.07
N THR A 184 1.37 30.23 16.73
CA THR A 184 1.90 29.00 16.11
C THR A 184 0.78 27.97 15.85
N ASN A 185 0.99 27.05 14.92
CA ASN A 185 0.14 25.87 14.75
C ASN A 185 0.63 24.74 15.66
N ASP A 186 -0.30 24.00 16.25
CA ASP A 186 0.03 22.89 17.14
C ASP A 186 0.68 21.73 16.37
N VAL A 187 1.77 21.20 16.94
CA VAL A 187 2.49 20.01 16.44
C VAL A 187 2.30 18.85 17.40
N ASN A 188 2.27 17.62 16.89
CA ASN A 188 2.19 16.41 17.71
C ASN A 188 3.40 16.31 18.66
N PRO A 189 3.20 16.39 20.00
CA PRO A 189 4.29 16.30 20.96
C PRO A 189 4.77 14.86 21.17
N ASP A 190 4.08 13.85 20.60
CA ASP A 190 4.51 12.46 20.62
C ASP A 190 5.31 12.13 19.35
N LEU A 191 6.63 12.12 19.48
CA LEU A 191 7.55 11.77 18.39
C LEU A 191 7.33 10.33 17.90
N THR A 192 6.95 9.42 18.80
CA THR A 192 6.70 8.02 18.48
C THR A 192 5.48 7.91 17.58
N ASP A 193 4.38 8.54 17.96
CA ASP A 193 3.15 8.54 17.16
C ASP A 193 3.38 9.19 15.78
N TYR A 194 4.02 10.36 15.74
CA TYR A 194 4.37 11.02 14.48
C TYR A 194 5.18 10.10 13.56
N THR A 195 6.31 9.59 14.04
CA THR A 195 7.19 8.73 13.24
C THR A 195 6.52 7.43 12.83
N THR A 196 5.63 6.87 13.67
CA THR A 196 4.86 5.67 13.34
C THR A 196 3.95 5.93 12.14
N ASN A 197 3.20 7.04 12.15
CA ASN A 197 2.30 7.38 11.05
C ASN A 197 3.07 7.69 9.75
N GLU A 198 4.19 8.40 9.84
CA GLU A 198 5.05 8.68 8.69
C GLU A 198 5.70 7.41 8.12
N ALA A 199 6.14 6.49 8.98
CA ALA A 199 6.66 5.19 8.55
C ALA A 199 5.60 4.36 7.82
N LEU A 200 4.35 4.34 8.33
CA LEU A 200 3.23 3.70 7.65
C LEU A 200 2.98 4.31 6.28
N GLU A 201 2.91 5.64 6.20
CA GLU A 201 2.68 6.34 4.93
C GLU A 201 3.80 6.08 3.93
N GLY A 202 5.07 6.06 4.39
CA GLY A 202 6.21 5.70 3.55
C GLY A 202 6.11 4.29 2.97
N VAL A 203 5.70 3.31 3.79
CA VAL A 203 5.46 1.93 3.33
C VAL A 203 4.39 1.89 2.25
N TYR A 204 3.23 2.51 2.48
CA TYR A 204 2.15 2.53 1.46
C TYR A 204 2.56 3.30 0.20
N THR A 205 3.33 4.37 0.33
CA THR A 205 3.87 5.12 -0.81
C THR A 205 4.73 4.24 -1.70
N MET A 206 5.64 3.45 -1.12
CA MET A 206 6.46 2.53 -1.92
C MET A 206 5.65 1.40 -2.56
N ILE A 207 4.62 0.90 -1.87
CA ILE A 207 3.69 -0.10 -2.45
C ILE A 207 2.91 0.50 -3.62
N ALA A 208 2.44 1.74 -3.50
CA ALA A 208 1.74 2.44 -4.59
C ALA A 208 2.64 2.64 -5.82
N VAL A 209 3.93 2.94 -5.59
CA VAL A 209 4.92 3.03 -6.68
C VAL A 209 5.04 1.69 -7.39
N GLU A 210 5.20 0.58 -6.67
CA GLU A 210 5.29 -0.75 -7.27
C GLU A 210 4.00 -1.16 -7.98
N GLU A 211 2.84 -0.91 -7.38
CA GLU A 211 1.52 -1.17 -8.00
C GLU A 211 1.41 -0.44 -9.35
N LYS A 212 1.77 0.85 -9.38
CA LYS A 212 1.77 1.64 -10.60
C LYS A 212 2.75 1.08 -11.64
N GLU A 213 3.93 0.61 -11.24
CA GLU A 213 4.86 -0.03 -12.16
C GLU A 213 4.29 -1.31 -12.76
N ILE A 214 3.68 -2.19 -11.96
CA ILE A 214 3.06 -3.45 -12.45
C ILE A 214 1.92 -3.16 -13.44
N ARG A 215 1.11 -2.14 -13.17
CA ARG A 215 0.02 -1.72 -14.06
C ARG A 215 0.54 -1.18 -15.39
N THR A 216 1.52 -0.28 -15.34
CA THR A 216 1.94 0.49 -16.52
C THR A 216 3.08 -0.13 -17.34
N LYS A 217 3.91 -1.00 -16.74
CA LYS A 217 5.09 -1.59 -17.40
C LYS A 217 4.95 -3.10 -17.49
N VAL A 218 4.82 -3.62 -18.72
CA VAL A 218 4.78 -5.06 -18.98
C VAL A 218 6.04 -5.77 -18.46
N SER A 219 7.21 -5.10 -18.49
CA SER A 219 8.47 -5.64 -17.95
C SER A 219 8.44 -5.88 -16.44
N SER A 220 7.59 -5.16 -15.70
CA SER A 220 7.40 -5.35 -14.25
C SER A 220 6.48 -6.54 -13.94
N ARG A 221 5.80 -7.11 -14.94
CA ARG A 221 4.97 -8.31 -14.83
C ARG A 221 5.85 -9.53 -15.04
N THR A 222 6.61 -9.91 -14.01
CA THR A 222 7.71 -10.88 -14.09
C THR A 222 7.25 -12.33 -14.30
N THR A 223 6.01 -12.68 -13.94
CA THR A 223 5.46 -14.03 -14.12
C THR A 223 4.46 -14.09 -15.27
N ASP A 224 4.31 -15.27 -15.87
CA ASP A 224 3.33 -15.47 -16.95
C ASP A 224 1.89 -15.29 -16.47
N LEU A 225 1.63 -15.60 -15.19
CA LEU A 225 0.34 -15.37 -14.57
C LEU A 225 0.06 -13.87 -14.42
N LEU A 226 1.05 -13.08 -14.00
CA LEU A 226 0.94 -11.62 -13.92
C LEU A 226 0.68 -10.96 -15.27
N LYS A 227 1.45 -11.35 -16.30
CA LYS A 227 1.26 -10.84 -17.66
C LYS A 227 -0.17 -11.10 -18.14
N LYS A 228 -0.67 -12.31 -17.91
CA LYS A 228 -2.02 -12.72 -18.26
C LYS A 228 -3.08 -11.89 -17.51
N VAL A 229 -2.94 -11.74 -16.19
CA VAL A 229 -3.93 -11.02 -15.37
C VAL A 229 -4.07 -9.55 -15.76
N PHE A 230 -2.95 -8.84 -15.94
CA PHE A 230 -2.99 -7.42 -16.30
C PHE A 230 -3.20 -7.18 -17.81
N ALA A 231 -3.03 -8.18 -18.67
CA ALA A 231 -3.47 -8.08 -20.08
C ALA A 231 -5.00 -7.97 -20.23
N LEU A 232 -5.78 -8.24 -19.17
CA LEU A 232 -7.23 -7.96 -19.17
C LEU A 232 -7.55 -6.47 -18.98
N GLN A 233 -6.58 -5.66 -18.57
CA GLN A 233 -6.71 -4.21 -18.38
C GLN A 233 -6.26 -3.41 -19.61
N ASP A 234 -5.33 -3.96 -20.40
CA ASP A 234 -4.76 -3.36 -21.61
C ASP A 234 -5.72 -3.48 -22.82
#